data_AF-A0A8T4B432-F1
#
_entry.id   AF-A0A8T4B432-F1
#
_cell.length_a   1.000
_cell.length_b   1.000
_cell.length_c   1.000
_cell.angle_alpha   90.00
_cell.angle_beta   90.00
_cell.angle_gamma   90.00
#
_symmetry.space_group_name_H-M   'P 1'
#
loop_
_entity.id
_entity.type
_entity.pdbx_description
1 polymer ?
#
loop_
_entity_poly.entity_id
_entity_poly.type
_entity_poly.pdbx_seq_one_letter_code
_entity_poly.pdbx_strand_id
1 'polypeptide(L)' 'MESTVYPAAWYLLWAVIAVCGVGTWFLRNFTERLEATRMVAFSGVAAMVVMVVWTFTEF' A
#
# COMPACT_ATOMS: atom_id res chain seq x y z
N MET A 1 16.65 -9.33 -22.73
CA MET A 1 15.80 -8.47 -21.88
C MET A 1 16.17 -8.83 -20.47
N GLU A 2 17.07 -8.06 -19.85
CA GLU A 2 17.47 -8.28 -18.46
C GLU A 2 16.20 -8.13 -17.61
N SER A 3 15.72 -9.23 -17.04
CA SER A 3 14.64 -9.16 -16.06
C SER A 3 15.21 -8.44 -14.85
N THR A 4 14.93 -7.15 -14.72
CA THR A 4 15.15 -6.40 -13.48
C THR A 4 14.25 -7.02 -12.42
N VAL A 5 14.76 -8.08 -11.79
CA VAL A 5 14.07 -8.77 -10.70
C VAL A 5 14.07 -7.81 -9.52
N TYR A 6 12.94 -7.17 -9.29
CA TYR A 6 12.74 -6.33 -8.12
C TYR A 6 12.82 -7.18 -6.85
N PRO A 7 13.34 -6.66 -5.74
CA PRO A 7 13.42 -7.39 -4.49
C PRO A 7 12.03 -7.87 -4.04
N ALA A 8 11.94 -9.07 -3.44
CA ALA A 8 10.65 -9.66 -3.06
C ALA A 8 9.78 -8.75 -2.17
N ALA A 9 10.42 -7.96 -1.31
CA ALA A 9 9.74 -6.98 -0.46
C ALA A 9 9.06 -5.83 -1.25
N TRP A 10 9.50 -5.53 -2.47
CA TRP A 10 8.85 -4.60 -3.38
C TRP A 10 7.45 -5.07 -3.78
N TYR A 11 7.32 -6.35 -4.15
CA TYR A 11 6.04 -6.97 -4.47
C TYR A 11 5.13 -7.11 -3.25
N LEU A 12 5.73 -7.29 -2.07
CA LEU A 12 5.01 -7.36 -0.80
C LEU A 12 4.37 -5.99 -0.46
N LEU A 13 5.10 -4.89 -0.68
CA LEU A 13 4.54 -3.54 -0.55
C LEU A 13 3.37 -3.29 -1.51
N TRP A 14 3.47 -3.72 -2.77
CA TRP A 14 2.33 -3.67 -3.71
C TRP A 14 1.09 -4.39 -3.17
N ALA A 15 1.27 -5.60 -2.63
CA ALA A 15 0.17 -6.36 -2.06
C ALA A 15 -0.45 -5.66 -0.83
N VAL A 16 0.38 -5.10 0.06
CA VAL A 16 -0.08 -4.34 1.22
C VAL A 16 -0.86 -3.10 0.79
N ILE A 17 -0.37 -2.36 -0.20
CA ILE A 17 -1.05 -1.19 -0.76
C ILE A 17 -2.42 -1.59 -1.34
N ALA A 18 -2.48 -2.68 -2.12
CA ALA A 18 -3.72 -3.18 -2.68
C ALA A 18 -4.74 -3.58 -1.59
N VAL A 19 -4.28 -4.31 -0.55
CA VAL A 19 -5.11 -4.71 0.58
C VAL A 19 -5.61 -3.50 1.38
N CYS A 20 -4.76 -2.49 1.63
CA CYS A 20 -5.17 -1.26 2.29
C CYS A 20 -6.19 -0.46 1.44
N GLY A 21 -6.02 -0.42 0.11
CA GLY A 21 -6.97 0.22 -0.80
C GLY A 21 -8.35 -0.45 -0.77
N VAL A 22 -8.39 -1.77 -0.93
CA VAL A 22 -9.63 -2.57 -0.87
C VAL A 22 -10.23 -2.51 0.54
N GLY A 23 -9.42 -2.57 1.59
CA GLY A 23 -9.84 -2.45 2.98
C GLY A 23 -10.48 -1.10 3.28
N THR A 24 -9.89 -0.01 2.79
CA THR A 24 -10.46 1.35 2.92
C THR A 24 -11.81 1.46 2.20
N TRP A 25 -11.90 0.90 0.99
CA TRP A 25 -13.16 0.85 0.24
C TRP A 25 -14.22 0.02 0.95
N PHE A 26 -13.87 -1.16 1.44
CA PHE A 26 -14.78 -2.06 2.15
C PHE A 26 -15.28 -1.45 3.46
N LEU A 27 -14.37 -0.91 4.29
CA LEU A 27 -14.72 -0.22 5.52
C LEU A 27 -15.64 0.97 5.24
N ARG A 28 -15.36 1.77 4.20
CA ARG A 28 -16.20 2.91 3.84
C ARG A 28 -17.58 2.51 3.31
N ASN A 29 -17.69 1.40 2.58
CA ASN A 29 -18.92 0.99 1.92
C ASN A 29 -19.84 0.14 2.82
N PHE A 30 -19.27 -0.66 3.72
CA PHE A 30 -20.02 -1.62 4.54
C PHE A 30 -20.03 -1.29 6.04
N THR A 31 -19.28 -0.28 6.49
CA THR A 31 -19.27 0.14 7.90
C THR A 31 -19.28 1.66 8.07
N GLU A 32 -19.85 2.18 9.16
CA GLU A 32 -19.75 3.60 9.53
C GLU A 32 -18.53 3.88 10.43
N ARG A 33 -17.57 2.97 10.52
CA ARG A 33 -16.39 3.10 11.38
C ARG A 33 -15.34 4.02 10.75
N LEU A 34 -15.63 5.32 10.72
CA LEU A 34 -14.78 6.38 10.18
C LEU A 34 -13.35 6.35 10.74
N GLU A 35 -13.17 6.04 12.03
CA GLU A 35 -11.84 5.94 12.64
C GLU A 35 -11.01 4.79 12.07
N ALA A 36 -11.60 3.61 11.93
CA ALA A 36 -10.93 2.44 11.36
C ALA A 36 -10.57 2.68 9.88
N THR A 37 -11.49 3.26 9.11
CA THR A 37 -11.23 3.68 7.72
C THR A 37 -10.06 4.65 7.64
N ARG A 38 -9.97 5.61 8.57
CA ARG A 38 -8.89 6.60 8.60
C ARG A 38 -7.54 5.96 8.90
N MET A 39 -7.48 5.01 9.84
CA MET A 39 -6.25 4.28 10.15
C MET A 39 -5.75 3.44 8.96
N VAL A 40 -6.66 2.72 8.28
CA VAL A 40 -6.31 1.90 7.10
C VAL A 40 -5.91 2.76 5.90
N ALA A 41 -6.55 3.92 5.72
CA ALA A 41 -6.15 4.87 4.70
C ALA A 41 -4.75 5.43 4.96
N PHE A 42 -4.44 5.83 6.20
CA PHE A 42 -3.11 6.32 6.56
C PHE A 42 -2.02 5.25 6.41
N SER A 43 -2.29 4.00 6.80
CA SER A 43 -1.32 2.91 6.61
C SER A 43 -1.06 2.62 5.13
N GLY A 44 -2.10 2.67 4.28
CA GLY A 44 -1.96 2.54 2.83
C GLY A 44 -1.12 3.68 2.22
N VAL A 45 -1.36 4.92 2.63
CA VAL A 45 -0.57 6.08 2.17
C VAL A 45 0.89 5.96 2.64
N ALA A 46 1.13 5.56 3.88
CA ALA A 46 2.49 5.35 4.39
C ALA A 46 3.23 4.27 3.58
N ALA A 47 2.56 3.15 3.26
CA ALA A 47 3.12 2.10 2.41
C ALA A 47 3.44 2.60 0.99
N MET A 48 2.56 3.42 0.39
CA MET A 48 2.82 4.07 -0.90
C MET A 48 4.04 5.00 -0.85
N VAL A 49 4.18 5.80 0.21
CA VAL A 49 5.33 6.71 0.37
C VAL A 49 6.63 5.92 0.52
N VAL A 50 6.66 4.89 1.37
CA VAL A 50 7.83 4.01 1.54
C VAL A 50 8.22 3.40 0.20
N MET A 51 7.23 2.91 -0.54
CA MET A 51 7.45 2.34 -1.86
C MET A 51 8.08 3.35 -2.83
N VAL A 52 7.50 4.55 -2.93
CA VAL A 52 8.00 5.61 -3.81
C VAL A 52 9.44 5.95 -3.45
N VAL A 53 9.71 6.28 -2.18
CA VAL A 53 11.06 6.63 -1.70
C VAL A 53 12.04 5.51 -2.03
N TRP A 54 11.65 4.26 -1.77
CA TRP A 54 12.52 3.12 -2.02
C TRP A 54 12.84 2.95 -3.52
N THR A 55 11.87 3.16 -4.42
CA THR A 55 12.15 3.23 -5.87
C THR A 55 13.23 4.24 -6.17
N PHE A 56 13.09 5.47 -5.66
CA PHE A 56 13.94 6.59 -6.01
C PHE A 56 15.32 6.55 -5.34
N THR A 57 15.48 5.78 -4.26
CA THR A 57 16.77 5.62 -3.58
C THR A 57 17.57 4.45 -4.12
N GLU A 58 16.92 3.39 -4.60
CA GLU A 58 17.57 2.15 -5.03
C GLU A 58 17.63 1.98 -6.55
N PHE A 59 16.89 2.81 -7.31
CA PHE A 59 16.90 2.89 -8.78
C PHE A 59 17.12 4.32 -9.25
#